data_AF-A0A135STP7-F1
#
_entry.id   AF-A0A135STP7-F1
#
_cell.length_a   1.000
_cell.length_b   1.000
_cell.length_c   1.000
_cell.angle_alpha   90.00
_cell.angle_beta   90.00
_cell.angle_gamma   90.00
#
_symmetry.space_group_name_H-M   'P 1'
#
loop_
_entity.id
_entity.type
_entity.pdbx_description
1 polymer ?
#
loop_
_entity_poly.entity_id
_entity_poly.type
_entity_poly.pdbx_seq_one_letter_code
_entity_poly.pdbx_strand_id
1 'polypeptide(L)'
;MGGNTSKVTAQDKAILDMKLQRDKLHQYQRRITVLTDKETAIAKQMLAKGDKPRALLALRRKKYQESLLQKTDAQLEQLEKLTSSVEFAMIQKDVVFGLQQGTKVLKEIHSEMGGIEHVEKLMGETADAIAYQREVSEMLGGRISVQDEEEVEDELAALEASVAAEEAVRNPPKLPKVPDTKLPTPKGEEEEEPEPQQPIRTRQAMLAS
;
A
#
# COMPACT_ATOMS: atom_id res chain seq x y z
N MET A 1 -10.18 -33.40 35.92
CA MET A 1 -9.74 -32.13 36.55
C MET A 1 -8.26 -31.94 36.25
N GLY A 2 -7.93 -31.26 35.15
CA GLY A 2 -6.55 -30.94 34.78
C GLY A 2 -6.22 -29.53 35.25
N GLY A 3 -5.39 -29.42 36.28
CA GLY A 3 -4.94 -28.14 36.78
C GLY A 3 -4.05 -27.45 35.75
N ASN A 4 -4.64 -26.53 34.98
CA ASN A 4 -3.88 -25.51 34.26
C ASN A 4 -3.28 -24.56 35.30
N THR A 5 -2.17 -24.97 35.93
CA THR A 5 -1.26 -24.02 36.54
C THR A 5 -0.80 -23.11 35.42
N SER A 6 -1.28 -21.88 35.39
CA SER A 6 -0.81 -20.82 34.49
C SER A 6 0.71 -20.74 34.60
N LYS A 7 1.43 -21.42 33.68
CA LYS A 7 2.88 -21.50 33.69
C LYS A 7 3.40 -20.15 33.21
N VAL A 8 3.68 -19.27 34.17
CA VAL A 8 4.38 -18.01 33.93
C VAL A 8 5.63 -18.33 33.11
N THR A 9 5.69 -17.82 31.88
CA THR A 9 6.80 -18.08 30.98
C THR A 9 8.01 -17.22 31.38
N ALA A 10 9.20 -17.59 30.93
CA ALA A 10 10.39 -16.75 31.10
C ALA A 10 10.21 -15.34 30.49
N GLN A 11 9.37 -15.25 29.46
CA GLN A 11 9.03 -14.00 28.78
C GLN A 11 8.13 -13.13 29.65
N ASP A 12 7.10 -13.71 30.29
CA ASP A 12 6.23 -12.99 31.23
C ASP A 12 7.03 -12.43 32.42
N LYS A 13 8.00 -13.20 32.92
CA LYS A 13 8.90 -12.74 33.98
C LYS A 13 9.78 -11.56 33.52
N ALA A 14 10.32 -11.61 32.31
CA ALA A 14 11.10 -10.51 31.76
C ALA A 14 10.26 -9.23 31.56
N ILE A 15 9.02 -9.36 31.08
CA ILE A 15 8.08 -8.23 30.96
C ILE A 15 7.75 -7.65 32.33
N LEU A 16 7.51 -8.51 33.32
CA LEU A 16 7.26 -8.08 34.69
C LEU A 16 8.45 -7.30 35.25
N ASP A 17 9.67 -7.82 35.07
CA ASP A 17 10.90 -7.16 35.55
C ASP A 17 11.10 -5.78 34.89
N MET A 18 10.81 -5.65 33.58
CA MET A 18 10.82 -4.36 32.88
C MET A 18 9.78 -3.38 33.43
N LYS A 19 8.55 -3.85 33.68
CA LYS A 19 7.46 -3.04 34.25
C LYS A 19 7.79 -2.59 35.68
N LEU A 20 8.35 -3.48 36.50
CA LEU A 20 8.83 -3.15 37.84
C LEU A 20 9.95 -2.10 37.81
N GLN A 21 10.87 -2.20 36.84
CA GLN A 21 11.95 -1.23 36.69
C GLN A 21 11.41 0.15 36.28
N ARG A 22 10.45 0.20 35.36
CA ARG A 22 9.73 1.44 35.00
C ARG A 22 9.09 2.08 36.23
N ASP A 23 8.36 1.30 37.03
CA ASP A 23 7.68 1.82 38.22
C ASP A 23 8.68 2.35 39.27
N LYS A 24 9.83 1.69 39.44
CA LYS A 24 10.93 2.19 40.28
C LYS A 24 11.50 3.51 39.77
N LEU A 25 11.69 3.66 38.46
CA LEU A 25 12.17 4.90 37.87
C LEU A 25 11.15 6.05 38.05
N HIS A 26 9.85 5.78 37.93
CA HIS A 26 8.83 6.80 38.27
C HIS A 26 8.85 7.20 39.75
N GLN A 27 9.05 6.25 40.67
CA GLN A 27 9.21 6.58 42.09
C GLN A 27 10.46 7.44 42.33
N TYR A 28 11.56 7.13 41.64
CA TYR A 28 12.79 7.92 41.71
C TYR A 28 12.60 9.33 41.15
N GLN A 29 11.93 9.46 40.00
CA GLN A 29 11.57 10.74 39.38
C GLN A 29 10.80 11.63 40.36
N ARG A 30 9.73 11.11 40.97
CA ARG A 30 8.94 11.83 41.99
C ARG A 30 9.80 12.28 43.18
N ARG A 31 10.70 11.42 43.65
CA ARG A 31 11.61 11.75 44.76
C ARG A 31 12.58 12.87 44.39
N ILE A 32 13.16 12.84 43.19
CA ILE A 32 14.04 13.91 42.70
C ILE A 32 13.28 15.22 42.54
N THR A 33 12.07 15.21 41.97
CA THR A 33 11.26 16.43 41.82
C THR A 33 11.06 17.12 43.17
N VAL A 34 10.67 16.38 44.21
CA VAL A 34 10.52 16.92 45.57
C VAL A 34 11.84 17.46 46.14
N LEU A 35 12.97 16.83 45.84
CA LEU A 35 14.28 17.33 46.26
C LEU A 35 14.66 18.63 45.52
N THR A 36 14.40 18.69 44.22
CA THR A 36 14.63 19.87 43.38
C THR A 36 13.80 21.05 43.87
N ASP A 37 12.53 20.83 44.22
CA ASP A 37 11.66 21.87 44.80
C ASP A 37 12.21 22.37 46.14
N LYS A 38 12.68 21.47 47.01
CA LYS A 38 13.33 21.86 48.28
C LYS A 38 14.59 22.68 48.04
N GLU A 39 15.44 22.31 47.08
CA GLU A 39 16.64 23.07 46.75
C GLU A 39 16.32 24.45 46.17
N THR A 40 15.24 24.59 45.39
CA THR A 40 14.77 25.91 44.96
C THR A 40 14.31 26.77 46.13
N ALA A 41 13.60 26.19 47.11
CA ALA A 41 13.17 26.91 48.30
C ALA A 41 14.36 27.35 49.16
N ILE A 42 15.35 26.46 49.36
CA ILE A 42 16.59 26.78 50.08
C ILE A 42 17.37 27.89 49.36
N ALA A 43 17.49 27.82 48.02
CA ALA A 43 18.15 28.86 47.24
C ALA A 43 17.45 30.23 47.41
N LYS A 44 16.12 30.27 47.37
CA LYS A 44 15.32 31.49 47.61
C LYS A 44 15.55 32.05 49.03
N GLN A 45 15.56 31.18 50.04
CA GLN A 45 15.81 31.58 51.43
C GLN A 45 17.22 32.14 51.64
N MET A 46 18.25 31.53 51.03
CA MET A 46 19.63 32.01 51.15
C MET A 46 19.84 33.34 50.41
N LEU A 47 19.17 33.54 49.28
CA LEU A 47 19.16 34.84 48.58
C LEU A 47 18.50 35.93 49.41
N ALA A 48 17.37 35.64 50.07
CA ALA A 48 16.70 36.59 50.96
C ALA A 48 17.57 37.00 52.16
N LYS A 49 18.45 36.10 52.62
CA LYS A 49 19.43 36.36 53.69
C LYS A 49 20.71 37.06 53.20
N GLY A 50 20.86 37.31 51.89
CA GLY A 50 22.04 37.92 51.29
C GLY A 50 23.24 36.98 51.12
N ASP A 51 23.11 35.68 51.43
CA ASP A 51 24.20 34.70 51.36
C ASP A 51 24.32 34.09 49.95
N LYS A 52 24.93 34.87 49.05
CA LYS A 52 25.18 34.51 47.65
C LYS A 52 25.97 33.19 47.44
N PRO A 53 27.08 32.90 48.15
CA PRO A 53 27.85 31.68 47.89
C PRO A 53 27.06 30.41 48.24
N ARG A 54 26.25 30.43 49.31
CA ARG A 54 25.36 29.30 49.64
C ARG A 54 24.22 29.12 48.63
N ALA A 55 23.64 30.23 48.15
CA ALA A 55 22.63 30.18 47.10
C ALA A 55 23.18 29.56 45.80
N LEU A 56 24.40 29.92 45.39
CA LEU A 56 25.06 29.33 44.21
C LEU A 56 25.29 27.82 44.37
N LEU A 57 25.68 27.36 45.56
CA LEU A 57 25.86 25.92 45.83
C LEU A 57 24.52 25.16 45.69
N ALA A 58 23.43 25.71 46.23
CA ALA A 58 22.10 25.12 46.11
C ALA A 58 21.65 25.05 44.64
N LEU A 59 21.88 26.11 43.85
CA LEU A 59 21.57 26.11 42.42
C LEU A 59 22.41 25.11 41.61
N ARG A 60 23.67 24.87 41.99
CA ARG A 60 24.51 23.83 41.35
C ARG A 60 23.98 22.43 41.62
N ARG A 61 23.56 22.16 42.87
CA ARG A 61 22.92 20.87 43.22
C ARG A 61 21.61 20.67 42.47
N LYS A 62 20.81 21.73 42.36
CA LYS A 62 19.56 21.73 41.58
C LYS A 62 19.82 21.33 40.14
N LYS A 63 20.79 21.99 39.49
CA LYS A 63 21.14 21.71 38.09
C LYS A 63 21.63 20.27 37.89
N TYR A 64 22.37 19.72 38.87
CA TYR A 64 22.79 18.32 38.83
C TYR A 64 21.59 17.37 38.93
N GLN A 65 20.64 17.64 39.83
CA GLN A 65 19.41 16.85 39.96
C GLN A 65 18.54 16.93 38.71
N GLU A 66 18.40 18.11 38.09
CA GLU A 66 17.70 18.27 36.80
C GLU A 66 18.37 17.44 35.71
N SER A 67 19.70 17.37 35.67
CA SER A 67 20.42 16.53 34.71
C SER A 67 20.19 15.03 34.95
N LEU A 68 20.05 14.61 36.21
CA LEU A 68 19.70 13.24 36.56
C LEU A 68 18.25 12.92 36.19
N LEU A 69 17.34 13.88 36.36
CA LEU A 69 15.94 13.74 35.96
C LEU A 69 15.83 13.56 34.44
N GLN A 70 16.53 14.38 33.66
CA GLN A 70 16.58 14.25 32.19
C GLN A 70 17.12 12.88 31.75
N LYS A 71 18.17 12.36 32.39
CA LYS A 71 18.69 11.01 32.12
C LYS A 71 17.67 9.92 32.47
N THR A 72 16.95 10.10 33.57
CA THR A 72 15.90 9.16 34.02
C THR A 72 14.74 9.14 33.03
N ASP A 73 14.32 10.30 32.52
CA ASP A 73 13.25 10.41 31.52
C ASP A 73 13.65 9.72 30.20
N ALA A 74 14.90 9.91 29.75
CA ALA A 74 15.41 9.20 28.58
C ALA A 74 15.46 7.68 28.77
N GLN A 75 15.81 7.21 29.97
CA GLN A 75 15.79 5.78 30.31
C GLN A 75 14.36 5.22 30.36
N LEU A 76 13.40 5.99 30.88
CA LEU A 76 11.98 5.63 30.89
C LEU A 76 11.45 5.49 29.46
N GLU A 77 11.73 6.46 28.60
CA GLU A 77 11.33 6.39 27.18
C GLU A 77 11.92 5.16 26.49
N GLN A 78 13.19 4.84 26.76
CA GLN A 78 13.83 3.65 26.22
C GLN A 78 13.17 2.36 26.73
N LEU A 79 12.80 2.28 28.01
CA LEU A 79 12.09 1.13 28.59
C LEU A 79 10.69 0.96 28.00
N GLU A 80 9.96 2.05 27.76
CA GLU A 80 8.64 2.01 27.13
C GLU A 80 8.73 1.51 25.69
N LYS A 81 9.68 2.02 24.91
CA LYS A 81 9.97 1.53 23.55
C LYS A 81 10.32 0.05 23.55
N LEU A 82 11.19 -0.39 24.47
CA LEU A 82 11.58 -1.79 24.58
C LEU A 82 10.39 -2.69 24.96
N THR A 83 9.57 -2.27 25.91
CA THR A 83 8.39 -3.02 26.34
C THR A 83 7.40 -3.19 25.17
N SER A 84 7.10 -2.10 24.46
CA SER A 84 6.23 -2.13 23.28
C SER A 84 6.80 -3.02 22.17
N SER A 85 8.11 -2.95 21.92
CA SER A 85 8.78 -3.80 20.93
C SER A 85 8.71 -5.29 21.30
N VAL A 86 8.84 -5.64 22.58
CA VAL A 86 8.71 -7.03 23.05
C VAL A 86 7.27 -7.52 22.91
N GLU A 87 6.29 -6.70 23.31
CA GLU A 87 4.87 -7.04 23.17
C GLU A 87 4.50 -7.24 21.69
N PHE A 88 5.03 -6.40 20.78
CA PHE A 88 4.85 -6.59 19.34
C PHE A 88 5.54 -7.85 18.81
N ALA A 89 6.75 -8.17 19.26
CA ALA A 89 7.46 -9.38 18.88
C ALA A 89 6.72 -10.66 19.34
N MET A 90 6.02 -10.62 20.49
CA MET A 90 5.14 -11.71 20.92
C MET A 90 3.99 -11.93 19.95
N ILE A 91 3.30 -10.86 19.55
CA ILE A 91 2.23 -10.94 18.55
C ILE A 91 2.76 -11.48 17.23
N GLN A 92 3.93 -11.01 16.77
CA GLN A 92 4.55 -11.53 15.54
C GLN A 92 4.83 -13.03 15.62
N LYS A 93 5.32 -13.53 16.75
CA LYS A 93 5.53 -14.97 16.96
C LYS A 93 4.22 -15.73 16.78
N ASP A 94 3.13 -15.25 17.36
CA ASP A 94 1.83 -15.91 17.27
C ASP A 94 1.27 -15.88 15.84
N VAL A 95 1.44 -14.77 15.12
CA VAL A 95 1.09 -14.67 13.69
C VAL A 95 1.89 -15.68 12.86
N VAL A 96 3.20 -15.78 13.07
CA VAL A 96 4.06 -16.74 12.37
C VAL A 96 3.62 -18.17 12.67
N PHE A 97 3.28 -18.48 13.93
CA PHE A 97 2.78 -19.80 14.31
C PHE A 97 1.43 -20.12 13.65
N GLY A 98 0.53 -19.13 13.55
CA GLY A 98 -0.72 -19.26 12.81
C GLY A 98 -0.52 -19.51 11.32
N LEU A 99 0.40 -18.77 10.67
CA LEU A 99 0.76 -18.99 9.27
C LEU A 99 1.38 -20.37 9.03
N GLN A 100 2.22 -20.85 9.95
CA GLN A 100 2.79 -22.20 9.87
C GLN A 100 1.70 -23.28 9.97
N GLN A 101 0.73 -23.13 10.87
CA GLN A 101 -0.40 -24.05 10.96
C GLN A 101 -1.27 -24.01 9.70
N GLY A 102 -1.63 -22.81 9.23
CA GLY A 102 -2.39 -22.66 7.99
C GLY A 102 -1.68 -23.28 6.78
N THR A 103 -0.37 -23.12 6.69
CA THR A 103 0.46 -23.75 5.64
C THR A 103 0.45 -25.28 5.76
N LYS A 104 0.48 -25.85 6.97
CA LYS A 104 0.38 -27.29 7.18
C LYS A 104 -0.98 -27.82 6.72
N VAL A 105 -2.06 -27.18 7.14
CA VAL A 105 -3.43 -27.54 6.72
C VAL A 105 -3.58 -27.44 5.20
N LEU A 106 -3.05 -26.38 4.58
CA LEU A 106 -3.10 -26.23 3.13
C LEU A 106 -2.32 -27.33 2.40
N LYS A 107 -1.17 -27.77 2.96
CA LYS A 107 -0.41 -28.91 2.42
C LYS A 107 -1.15 -30.23 2.55
N GLU A 108 -1.84 -30.44 3.67
CA GLU A 108 -2.69 -31.62 3.88
C GLU A 108 -3.84 -31.63 2.86
N ILE A 109 -4.57 -30.52 2.73
CA ILE A 109 -5.63 -30.34 1.72
C ILE A 109 -5.10 -30.58 0.30
N HIS A 110 -3.93 -30.03 -0.05
CA HIS A 110 -3.34 -30.23 -1.37
C HIS A 110 -2.93 -31.68 -1.60
N SER A 111 -2.48 -32.39 -0.56
CA SER A 111 -2.15 -33.81 -0.64
C SER A 111 -3.42 -34.67 -0.80
N GLU A 112 -4.51 -34.33 -0.09
CA GLU A 112 -5.81 -35.00 -0.21
C GLU A 112 -6.47 -34.77 -1.58
N MET A 113 -6.32 -33.58 -2.17
CA MET A 113 -6.75 -33.28 -3.54
C MET A 113 -5.85 -33.94 -4.62
N GLY A 114 -4.89 -34.78 -4.24
CA GLY A 114 -4.06 -35.54 -5.15
C GLY A 114 -2.83 -34.79 -5.69
N GLY A 115 -2.48 -33.66 -5.07
CA GLY A 115 -1.25 -32.93 -5.33
C GLY A 115 -1.11 -32.44 -6.77
N ILE A 116 0.15 -32.26 -7.20
CA ILE A 116 0.49 -31.86 -8.57
C ILE A 116 0.08 -32.95 -9.57
N GLU A 117 0.20 -34.23 -9.21
CA GLU A 117 -0.11 -35.36 -10.08
C GLU A 117 -1.59 -35.40 -10.48
N HIS A 118 -2.52 -35.12 -9.55
CA HIS A 118 -3.94 -35.04 -9.90
C HIS A 118 -4.26 -33.82 -10.75
N VAL A 119 -3.60 -32.68 -10.50
CA VAL A 119 -3.76 -31.49 -11.35
C VAL A 119 -3.23 -31.74 -12.76
N GLU A 120 -2.06 -32.37 -12.91
CA GLU A 120 -1.49 -32.77 -14.21
C GLU A 120 -2.38 -33.76 -14.94
N LYS A 121 -2.93 -34.77 -14.22
CA LYS A 121 -3.88 -35.73 -14.79
C LYS A 121 -5.16 -35.05 -15.27
N LEU A 122 -5.71 -34.12 -14.48
CA LEU A 122 -6.94 -33.40 -14.82
C LEU A 122 -6.72 -32.46 -16.02
N MET A 123 -5.55 -31.83 -16.12
CA MET A 123 -5.15 -31.04 -17.30
C MET A 123 -5.00 -31.92 -18.55
N GLY A 124 -4.41 -33.12 -18.41
CA GLY A 124 -4.31 -34.10 -19.49
C GLY A 124 -5.68 -34.58 -19.96
N GLU A 125 -6.56 -35.00 -19.04
CA GLU A 125 -7.93 -35.42 -19.34
C GLU A 125 -8.74 -34.30 -20.00
N THR A 126 -8.53 -33.04 -19.59
CA THR A 126 -9.19 -31.88 -20.22
C THR A 126 -8.68 -31.62 -21.63
N ALA A 127 -7.36 -31.72 -21.85
CA ALA A 127 -6.76 -31.56 -23.17
C ALA A 127 -7.23 -32.66 -24.14
N ASP A 128 -7.29 -33.90 -23.67
CA ASP A 128 -7.80 -35.05 -24.42
C ASP A 128 -9.31 -34.91 -24.71
N ALA A 129 -10.10 -34.43 -23.76
CA ALA A 129 -11.51 -34.15 -23.98
C ALA A 129 -11.75 -33.04 -25.02
N ILE A 130 -10.91 -31.99 -25.01
CA ILE A 130 -10.96 -30.92 -26.04
C ILE A 130 -10.55 -31.48 -27.41
N ALA A 131 -9.51 -32.33 -27.47
CA ALA A 131 -9.10 -32.98 -28.71
C ALA A 131 -10.20 -33.89 -29.26
N TYR A 132 -10.83 -34.71 -28.41
CA TYR A 132 -11.96 -35.54 -28.77
C TYR A 132 -13.16 -34.70 -29.23
N GLN A 133 -13.47 -33.61 -28.53
CA GLN A 133 -14.55 -32.70 -28.93
C GLN A 133 -14.26 -32.06 -30.29
N ARG A 134 -13.00 -31.71 -30.59
CA ARG A 134 -12.59 -31.22 -31.91
C ARG A 134 -12.72 -32.30 -32.98
N GLU A 135 -12.26 -33.52 -32.71
CA GLU A 135 -12.40 -34.65 -33.63
C GLU A 135 -13.88 -34.96 -33.91
N VAL A 136 -14.73 -34.98 -32.88
CA VAL A 136 -16.19 -35.11 -33.04
C VAL A 136 -16.74 -33.94 -33.84
N SER A 137 -16.32 -32.71 -33.57
CA SER A 137 -16.77 -31.52 -34.31
C SER A 137 -16.31 -31.55 -35.77
N GLU A 138 -15.14 -32.12 -36.07
CA GLU A 138 -14.62 -32.30 -37.43
C GLU A 138 -15.37 -33.42 -38.15
N MET A 139 -15.65 -34.54 -37.48
CA MET A 139 -16.49 -35.62 -38.01
C MET A 139 -17.95 -35.18 -38.23
N LEU A 140 -18.50 -34.34 -37.35
CA LEU A 140 -19.84 -33.76 -37.51
C LEU A 140 -19.85 -32.63 -38.55
N GLY A 141 -18.79 -31.82 -38.59
CA GLY A 141 -18.57 -30.71 -39.52
C GLY A 141 -18.31 -31.16 -40.96
N GLY A 142 -17.93 -32.42 -41.16
CA GLY A 142 -17.80 -33.05 -42.48
C GLY A 142 -19.12 -33.33 -43.22
N ARG A 143 -20.24 -32.70 -42.83
CA ARG A 143 -21.56 -32.88 -43.48
C ARG A 143 -22.33 -31.56 -43.71
N ILE A 144 -21.66 -30.42 -43.74
CA ILE A 144 -22.24 -29.23 -44.36
C ILE A 144 -21.95 -29.34 -45.86
N SER A 145 -23.01 -29.40 -46.69
CA SER A 145 -22.83 -29.39 -48.15
C SER A 145 -22.24 -28.04 -48.56
N VAL A 146 -21.49 -27.97 -49.66
CA VAL A 146 -21.01 -26.68 -50.20
C VAL A 146 -22.17 -25.69 -50.40
N GLN A 147 -23.38 -26.20 -50.68
CA GLN A 147 -24.60 -25.39 -50.77
C GLN A 147 -25.09 -24.84 -49.41
N ASP A 148 -24.92 -25.61 -48.33
CA ASP A 148 -25.29 -25.16 -46.99
C ASP A 148 -24.26 -24.15 -46.46
N GLU A 149 -22.97 -24.26 -46.86
CA GLU A 149 -21.95 -23.24 -46.60
C GLU A 149 -22.26 -21.93 -47.34
N GLU A 150 -22.64 -22.01 -48.62
CA GLU A 150 -23.03 -20.84 -49.43
C GLU A 150 -24.27 -20.14 -48.87
N GLU A 151 -25.29 -20.90 -48.43
CA GLU A 151 -26.50 -20.33 -47.81
C GLU A 151 -26.21 -19.65 -46.46
N VAL A 152 -25.29 -20.21 -45.65
CA VAL A 152 -24.86 -19.60 -44.39
C VAL A 152 -24.00 -18.35 -44.63
N GLU A 153 -23.12 -18.35 -45.64
CA GLU A 153 -22.35 -17.17 -46.03
C GLU A 153 -23.25 -16.04 -46.54
N ASP A 154 -24.27 -16.36 -47.31
CA ASP A 154 -25.29 -15.40 -47.79
C ASP A 154 -26.10 -14.82 -46.62
N GLU A 155 -26.55 -15.65 -45.66
CA GLU A 155 -27.23 -15.18 -44.45
C GLU A 155 -26.32 -14.29 -43.58
N LEU A 156 -25.04 -14.63 -43.46
CA LEU A 156 -24.05 -13.82 -42.74
C LEU A 156 -23.87 -12.45 -43.43
N ALA A 157 -23.73 -12.42 -44.76
CA ALA A 157 -23.60 -11.19 -45.53
C ALA A 157 -24.86 -10.31 -45.40
N ALA A 158 -26.05 -10.92 -45.38
CA ALA A 158 -27.30 -10.20 -45.15
C ALA A 158 -27.38 -9.59 -43.75
N LEU A 159 -26.93 -10.31 -42.72
CA LEU A 159 -26.85 -9.81 -41.34
C LEU A 159 -25.83 -8.68 -41.22
N GLU A 160 -24.64 -8.82 -41.79
CA GLU A 160 -23.63 -7.76 -41.83
C GLU A 160 -24.14 -6.50 -42.54
N ALA A 161 -24.83 -6.65 -43.68
CA ALA A 161 -25.45 -5.53 -44.38
C ALA A 161 -26.55 -4.87 -43.54
N SER A 162 -27.34 -5.65 -42.79
CA SER A 162 -28.37 -5.12 -41.89
C SER A 162 -27.77 -4.36 -40.71
N VAL A 163 -26.68 -4.87 -40.12
CA VAL A 163 -25.95 -4.21 -39.02
C VAL A 163 -25.25 -2.97 -39.52
N ALA A 164 -24.62 -3.01 -40.71
CA ALA A 164 -24.00 -1.85 -41.33
C ALA A 164 -25.04 -0.79 -41.71
N ALA A 165 -26.24 -1.18 -42.15
CA ALA A 165 -27.35 -0.26 -42.38
C ALA A 165 -27.87 0.35 -41.08
N GLU A 166 -28.02 -0.43 -40.00
CA GLU A 166 -28.34 0.09 -38.66
C GLU A 166 -27.25 1.04 -38.14
N GLU A 167 -25.98 0.73 -38.33
CA GLU A 167 -24.85 1.60 -37.97
C GLU A 167 -24.80 2.87 -38.83
N ALA A 168 -25.11 2.79 -40.12
CA ALA A 168 -25.19 3.96 -41.01
C ALA A 168 -26.39 4.86 -40.67
N VAL A 169 -27.49 4.30 -40.17
CA VAL A 169 -28.63 5.07 -39.62
C VAL A 169 -28.26 5.69 -38.27
N ARG A 170 -27.51 4.97 -37.42
CA ARG A 170 -27.05 5.48 -36.12
C ARG A 170 -25.94 6.54 -36.25
N ASN A 171 -25.12 6.47 -37.30
CA ASN A 171 -24.01 7.38 -37.62
C ASN A 171 -23.96 7.67 -39.13
N PRO A 172 -24.72 8.67 -39.64
CA PRO A 172 -24.67 9.03 -41.06
C PRO A 172 -23.29 9.60 -41.43
N PRO A 173 -22.66 9.14 -42.54
CA PRO A 173 -21.37 9.69 -42.97
C PRO A 173 -21.51 11.16 -43.36
N LYS A 174 -20.64 12.02 -42.81
CA LYS A 174 -20.55 13.44 -43.18
C LYS A 174 -20.04 13.57 -44.62
N LEU A 175 -20.94 13.89 -45.55
CA LEU A 175 -20.58 14.27 -46.92
C LEU A 175 -19.73 15.55 -46.92
N PRO A 176 -18.57 15.58 -47.61
CA PRO A 176 -17.75 16.79 -47.73
C PRO A 176 -18.45 17.85 -48.61
N LYS A 177 -18.39 19.11 -48.19
CA LYS A 177 -18.89 20.28 -48.95
C LYS A 177 -18.12 20.42 -50.26
N VAL A 178 -18.85 20.47 -51.37
CA VAL A 178 -18.31 20.73 -52.71
C VAL A 178 -17.68 22.14 -52.73
N PRO A 179 -16.41 22.32 -53.14
CA PRO A 179 -15.81 23.65 -53.23
C PRO A 179 -16.25 24.41 -54.50
N ASP A 180 -16.80 25.61 -54.31
CA ASP A 180 -16.93 26.65 -55.34
C ASP A 180 -15.52 27.20 -55.68
N THR A 181 -14.90 26.72 -56.76
CA THR A 181 -13.61 27.25 -57.24
C THR A 181 -13.73 27.84 -58.64
N LYS A 182 -13.55 29.16 -58.72
CA LYS A 182 -13.32 29.92 -59.96
C LYS A 182 -12.01 29.46 -60.60
N LEU A 183 -12.03 29.23 -61.92
CA LEU A 183 -10.88 28.78 -62.72
C LEU A 183 -9.70 29.78 -62.71
N PRO A 184 -8.43 29.34 -62.59
CA PRO A 184 -7.27 30.20 -62.73
C PRO A 184 -6.60 30.12 -64.12
N THR A 185 -6.20 31.29 -64.64
CA THR A 185 -5.29 31.52 -65.78
C THR A 185 -3.82 31.26 -65.41
N PRO A 186 -2.95 30.86 -66.37
CA PRO A 186 -1.60 30.39 -66.05
C PRO A 186 -0.49 31.45 -66.11
N LYS A 187 0.57 31.23 -65.32
CA LYS A 187 2.03 31.33 -65.65
C LYS A 187 2.88 32.14 -64.65
N GLY A 188 4.09 31.62 -64.37
CA GLY A 188 5.26 32.28 -63.76
C GLY A 188 5.59 31.68 -62.39
N GLU A 189 6.52 30.72 -62.27
CA GLU A 189 7.99 30.87 -62.16
C GLU A 189 8.47 31.69 -60.95
N GLU A 190 9.33 31.02 -60.18
CA GLU A 190 10.46 31.53 -59.40
C GLU A 190 10.29 32.03 -57.95
N GLU A 191 11.14 31.42 -57.13
CA GLU A 191 12.02 32.01 -56.12
C GLU A 191 11.61 32.12 -54.64
N GLU A 192 12.50 31.50 -53.85
CA GLU A 192 13.12 31.94 -52.60
C GLU A 192 12.34 31.93 -51.28
N GLU A 193 12.84 31.07 -50.38
CA GLU A 193 12.75 31.19 -48.92
C GLU A 193 13.34 32.54 -48.44
N PRO A 194 12.89 33.09 -47.31
CA PRO A 194 13.66 32.84 -46.08
C PRO A 194 12.84 32.76 -44.78
N GLU A 195 13.43 32.08 -43.79
CA GLU A 195 13.13 32.08 -42.35
C GLU A 195 13.32 33.49 -41.69
N PRO A 196 13.38 33.64 -40.36
CA PRO A 196 12.46 33.33 -39.24
C PRO A 196 12.23 34.58 -38.35
N GLN A 197 11.36 34.51 -37.31
CA GLN A 197 11.59 35.08 -35.96
C GLN A 197 10.34 35.03 -35.03
N GLN A 198 10.38 34.11 -34.07
CA GLN A 198 10.36 34.27 -32.60
C GLN A 198 9.41 35.26 -31.83
N PRO A 199 9.14 34.98 -30.53
CA PRO A 199 7.80 34.91 -29.94
C PRO A 199 7.53 35.92 -28.80
N ILE A 200 6.27 36.23 -28.44
CA ILE A 200 5.95 36.89 -27.14
C ILE A 200 4.61 36.43 -26.52
N ARG A 201 4.75 35.64 -25.44
CA ARG A 201 4.14 35.70 -24.09
C ARG A 201 2.69 36.19 -23.87
N THR A 202 1.87 35.22 -23.44
CA THR A 202 1.02 35.16 -22.21
C THR A 202 0.57 36.44 -21.49
N ARG A 203 -0.74 36.51 -21.20
CA ARG A 203 -1.25 36.83 -19.85
C ARG A 203 -2.70 36.35 -19.62
N GLN A 204 -2.87 35.48 -18.62
CA GLN A 204 -4.12 35.23 -17.90
C GLN A 204 -4.28 36.27 -16.77
N ALA A 205 -5.53 36.57 -16.40
CA ALA A 205 -6.08 36.70 -15.04
C ALA A 205 -7.42 37.46 -15.14
N MET A 206 -8.58 36.84 -14.87
CA MET A 206 -9.21 36.66 -13.54
C MET A 206 -9.69 37.98 -12.90
N LEU A 207 -11.02 38.07 -12.69
CA LEU A 207 -11.75 38.47 -11.46
C LEU A 207 -12.93 39.45 -11.65
N ALA A 208 -14.08 38.98 -11.19
CA ALA A 208 -15.10 39.65 -10.36
C ALA A 208 -15.69 41.01 -10.79
N SER A 209 -16.97 41.00 -11.14
CA SER A 209 -18.08 41.54 -10.33
C SER A 209 -19.41 40.95 -10.80
#